data_AF-A0A9P0KSZ0-F1
#
_entry.id   AF-A0A9P0KSZ0-F1
#
_cell.length_a   1.000
_cell.length_b   1.000
_cell.length_c   1.000
_cell.angle_alpha   90.00
_cell.angle_beta   90.00
_cell.angle_gamma   90.00
#
_symmetry.space_group_name_H-M   'P 1'
#
loop_
_entity.id
_entity.type
_entity.pdbx_description
1 polymer ?
#
loop_
_entity_poly.entity_id
_entity_poly.type
_entity_poly.pdbx_seq_one_letter_code
_entity_poly.pdbx_strand_id
1 'polypeptide(L)'
;MQQILLVLRFCATGCMLQTVGDFTGIHKTTACRIVKRVIGIFASLAAEYIHMPNTQEEIDEVKTKFYTIAKFPRVIGAIDCTHVKIISPGGANAEYFRNRKGYFSINVQVVADPNLLIRNIVARWPGSTHDQTILNNSSIKAQFENNRFGNSVMLGDSGYALKKYLITPIVNPTTEVEQVFNESQIRSRNPVERLFGVLKRFPVLSLGMIISGDSTDSYCSMCSSS
;
A
#
# COMPACT_ATOMS: atom_id res chain seq x y z
N MET A 1 -24.29 1.03 13.79
CA MET A 1 -23.85 -0.36 13.44
C MET A 1 -24.15 -0.72 11.98
N GLN A 2 -25.38 -0.58 11.48
CA GLN A 2 -25.75 -0.97 10.10
C GLN A 2 -24.93 -0.30 8.98
N GLN A 3 -24.51 0.95 9.15
CA GLN A 3 -23.69 1.67 8.15
C GLN A 3 -22.29 1.08 7.96
N ILE A 4 -21.68 0.56 9.05
CA ILE A 4 -20.37 -0.09 8.98
C ILE A 4 -20.51 -1.43 8.24
N LEU A 5 -21.55 -2.20 8.56
CA LEU A 5 -21.84 -3.47 7.87
C LEU A 5 -22.08 -3.26 6.37
N LEU A 6 -22.78 -2.19 5.99
CA LEU A 6 -22.98 -1.81 4.59
C LEU A 6 -21.63 -1.59 3.87
N VAL A 7 -20.72 -0.83 4.49
CA VAL A 7 -19.40 -0.52 3.92
C VAL A 7 -18.52 -1.77 3.85
N LEU A 8 -18.47 -2.57 4.90
CA LEU A 8 -17.71 -3.83 4.91
C LEU A 8 -18.22 -4.78 3.83
N ARG A 9 -19.55 -4.89 3.67
CA ARG A 9 -20.16 -5.70 2.60
C ARG A 9 -19.83 -5.16 1.22
N PHE A 10 -19.84 -3.85 1.03
CA PHE A 10 -19.40 -3.23 -0.22
C PHE A 10 -17.94 -3.57 -0.52
N CYS A 11 -17.03 -3.44 0.45
CA CYS A 11 -15.61 -3.76 0.27
C CYS A 11 -15.39 -5.25 -0.03
N ALA A 12 -16.11 -6.14 0.65
CA ALA A 12 -15.98 -7.59 0.55
C ALA A 12 -16.63 -8.19 -0.71
N THR A 13 -17.66 -7.54 -1.26
CA THR A 13 -18.33 -8.04 -2.47
C THR A 13 -17.83 -7.35 -3.73
N GLY A 14 -17.37 -6.09 -3.63
CA GLY A 14 -17.08 -5.23 -4.78
C GLY A 14 -18.27 -5.06 -5.73
N CYS A 15 -19.48 -5.41 -5.28
CA CYS A 15 -20.69 -5.26 -6.05
C CYS A 15 -21.05 -3.79 -6.21
N MET A 16 -21.79 -3.49 -7.27
CA MET A 16 -22.39 -2.18 -7.46
C MET A 16 -23.25 -1.83 -6.24
N LEU A 17 -23.16 -0.58 -5.76
CA LEU A 17 -23.90 -0.11 -4.58
C LEU A 17 -25.43 -0.28 -4.70
N GLN A 18 -25.94 -0.51 -5.92
CA GLN A 18 -27.33 -0.91 -6.17
C GLN A 18 -27.65 -2.25 -5.53
N THR A 19 -26.88 -3.30 -5.82
CA THR A 19 -27.08 -4.64 -5.23
C THR A 19 -26.98 -4.60 -3.71
N VAL A 20 -26.04 -3.83 -3.15
CA VAL A 20 -25.87 -3.70 -1.69
C VAL A 20 -27.04 -2.90 -1.06
N GLY A 21 -27.55 -1.88 -1.77
CA GLY A 21 -28.73 -1.12 -1.38
C GLY A 21 -30.00 -1.97 -1.36
N ASP A 22 -30.20 -2.79 -2.39
CA ASP A 22 -31.37 -3.67 -2.52
C ASP A 22 -31.42 -4.69 -1.37
N PHE A 23 -30.28 -5.24 -0.94
CA PHE A 23 -30.21 -6.14 0.21
C PHE A 23 -30.41 -5.45 1.57
N THR A 24 -30.26 -4.13 1.66
CA THR A 24 -30.40 -3.37 2.92
C THR A 24 -31.65 -2.50 2.95
N GLY A 25 -32.44 -2.49 1.88
CA GLY A 25 -33.61 -1.62 1.71
C GLY A 25 -33.26 -0.14 1.55
N ILE A 26 -32.03 0.18 1.13
CA ILE A 26 -31.51 1.56 1.05
C ILE A 26 -31.34 1.96 -0.42
N HIS A 27 -31.86 3.13 -0.78
CA HIS A 27 -31.68 3.69 -2.13
C HIS A 27 -30.19 3.94 -2.44
N LYS A 28 -29.77 3.68 -3.69
CA LYS A 28 -28.37 3.78 -4.17
C LYS A 28 -27.67 5.07 -3.73
N THR A 29 -28.32 6.21 -3.87
CA THR A 29 -27.75 7.52 -3.51
C THR A 29 -27.39 7.62 -2.02
N THR A 30 -28.24 7.08 -1.16
CA THR A 30 -28.02 7.00 0.29
C THR A 30 -26.87 6.03 0.61
N ALA A 31 -26.82 4.87 -0.05
CA ALA A 31 -25.70 3.93 0.10
C ALA A 31 -24.36 4.57 -0.30
N CYS A 32 -24.30 5.30 -1.43
CA CYS A 32 -23.12 6.06 -1.85
C CYS A 32 -22.66 7.07 -0.79
N ARG A 33 -23.61 7.85 -0.23
CA ARG A 33 -23.30 8.86 0.80
C ARG A 33 -22.77 8.20 2.08
N ILE A 34 -23.35 7.09 2.51
CA ILE A 34 -22.89 6.32 3.67
C ILE A 34 -21.47 5.81 3.44
N VAL A 35 -21.21 5.19 2.28
CA VAL A 35 -19.87 4.67 1.95
C VAL A 35 -18.83 5.78 1.94
N LYS A 36 -19.10 6.91 1.26
CA LYS A 36 -18.19 8.07 1.27
C LYS A 36 -17.90 8.58 2.68
N ARG A 37 -18.94 8.74 3.52
CA ARG A 37 -18.79 9.22 4.89
C ARG A 37 -17.96 8.27 5.75
N VAL A 38 -18.29 6.98 5.73
CA VAL A 38 -17.61 5.98 6.57
C VAL A 38 -16.17 5.76 6.13
N ILE A 39 -15.90 5.69 4.81
CA ILE A 39 -14.52 5.65 4.30
C ILE A 39 -13.76 6.92 4.71
N GLY A 40 -14.39 8.10 4.66
CA GLY A 40 -13.77 9.34 5.12
C GLY A 40 -13.37 9.30 6.60
N ILE A 41 -14.18 8.69 7.46
CA ILE A 41 -13.86 8.50 8.88
C ILE A 41 -12.69 7.53 9.03
N PHE A 42 -12.70 6.38 8.33
CA PHE A 42 -11.56 5.46 8.36
C PHE A 42 -10.28 6.11 7.85
N ALA A 43 -10.37 6.95 6.81
CA ALA A 43 -9.23 7.72 6.31
C ALA A 43 -8.71 8.71 7.36
N SER A 44 -9.60 9.37 8.12
CA SER A 44 -9.16 10.26 9.22
C SER A 44 -8.47 9.52 10.37
N LEU A 45 -8.82 8.25 10.60
CA LEU A 45 -8.16 7.40 11.60
C LEU A 45 -6.87 6.77 11.08
N ALA A 46 -6.62 6.81 9.77
CA ALA A 46 -5.45 6.17 9.18
C ALA A 46 -4.14 6.68 9.79
N ALA A 47 -4.04 7.97 10.11
CA ALA A 47 -2.85 8.55 10.74
C ALA A 47 -2.57 8.01 12.16
N GLU A 48 -3.61 7.54 12.87
CA GLU A 48 -3.48 6.96 14.22
C GLU A 48 -2.98 5.50 14.17
N TYR A 49 -3.37 4.75 13.15
CA TYR A 49 -3.07 3.31 13.04
C TYR A 49 -1.97 2.96 12.04
N ILE A 50 -1.74 3.81 11.03
CA ILE A 50 -0.75 3.62 9.97
C ILE A 50 0.41 4.56 10.23
N HIS A 51 1.34 4.09 11.06
CA HIS A 51 2.59 4.77 11.32
C HIS A 51 3.74 3.78 11.39
N MET A 52 4.93 4.27 11.09
CA MET A 52 6.17 3.57 11.39
C MET A 52 6.36 3.45 12.91
N PRO A 53 7.11 2.44 13.40
CA PRO A 53 7.46 2.37 14.81
C PRO A 53 8.13 3.67 15.26
N ASN A 54 7.67 4.21 16.39
CA ASN A 54 8.05 5.54 16.89
C ASN A 54 9.03 5.47 18.05
N THR A 55 8.93 4.45 18.89
CA THR A 55 9.85 4.25 20.03
C THR A 55 10.95 3.27 19.68
N GLN A 56 12.05 3.33 20.43
CA GLN A 56 13.16 2.42 20.23
C GLN A 56 12.73 0.96 20.51
N GLU A 57 11.86 0.76 21.49
CA GLU A 57 11.29 -0.55 21.84
C GLU A 57 10.47 -1.14 20.68
N GLU A 58 9.60 -0.33 20.05
CA GLU A 58 8.83 -0.78 18.88
C GLU A 58 9.74 -1.11 17.70
N ILE A 59 10.77 -0.29 17.47
CA ILE A 59 11.76 -0.52 16.41
C ILE A 59 12.46 -1.86 16.65
N ASP A 60 12.91 -2.13 17.88
CA ASP A 60 13.65 -3.35 18.20
C ASP A 60 12.75 -4.59 18.21
N GLU A 61 11.49 -4.45 18.58
CA GLU A 61 10.49 -5.51 18.44
C GLU A 61 10.31 -5.89 16.97
N VAL A 62 10.11 -4.91 16.08
CA VAL A 62 9.94 -5.15 14.64
C VAL A 62 11.20 -5.77 14.04
N LYS A 63 12.40 -5.27 14.41
CA LYS A 63 13.68 -5.88 13.99
C LYS A 63 13.79 -7.33 14.39
N THR A 64 13.45 -7.64 15.63
CA THR A 64 13.49 -9.01 16.16
C THR A 64 12.56 -9.91 15.35
N LYS A 65 11.33 -9.46 15.08
CA LYS A 65 10.36 -10.22 14.28
C LYS A 65 10.79 -10.43 12.83
N PHE A 66 11.41 -9.45 12.18
CA PHE A 66 11.97 -9.68 10.84
C PHE A 66 13.15 -10.65 10.87
N TYR A 67 13.99 -10.57 11.90
CA TYR A 67 15.13 -11.45 12.06
C TYR A 67 14.71 -12.91 12.26
N THR A 68 13.56 -13.18 12.90
CA THR A 68 13.07 -14.57 13.05
C THR A 68 12.64 -15.21 11.73
N ILE A 69 12.26 -14.43 10.70
CA ILE A 69 11.77 -14.95 9.41
C ILE A 69 12.88 -15.64 8.62
N ALA A 70 14.00 -14.94 8.42
CA ALA A 70 15.09 -15.40 7.57
C ALA A 70 16.46 -14.86 7.99
N LYS A 71 16.62 -14.43 9.24
CA LYS A 71 17.88 -13.91 9.81
C LYS A 71 18.41 -12.64 9.11
N PHE A 72 17.56 -11.90 8.41
CA PHE A 72 17.96 -10.62 7.85
C PHE A 72 17.95 -9.53 8.94
N PRO A 73 19.09 -8.89 9.25
CA PRO A 73 19.21 -8.01 10.40
C PRO A 73 18.66 -6.60 10.15
N ARG A 74 18.26 -5.91 11.23
CA ARG A 74 17.91 -4.48 11.27
C ARG A 74 16.72 -4.04 10.43
N VAL A 75 15.93 -4.96 9.90
CA VAL A 75 14.78 -4.64 9.05
C VAL A 75 13.62 -4.09 9.89
N ILE A 76 13.02 -2.99 9.46
CA ILE A 76 11.81 -2.41 10.09
C ILE A 76 10.61 -2.30 9.15
N GLY A 77 10.76 -2.74 7.91
CA GLY A 77 9.66 -2.78 6.95
C GLY A 77 10.06 -3.41 5.62
N ALA A 78 9.08 -4.01 4.96
CA ALA A 78 9.18 -4.43 3.56
C ALA A 78 8.34 -3.48 2.70
N ILE A 79 8.97 -2.84 1.71
CA ILE A 79 8.32 -1.87 0.82
C ILE A 79 8.05 -2.49 -0.54
N ASP A 80 6.83 -2.27 -1.05
CA ASP A 80 6.44 -2.69 -2.38
C ASP A 80 5.25 -1.86 -2.88
N CYS A 81 4.96 -1.95 -4.17
CA CYS A 81 3.86 -1.28 -4.83
C CYS A 81 2.79 -2.27 -5.28
N THR A 82 1.53 -1.84 -5.24
CA THR A 82 0.41 -2.58 -5.80
C THR A 82 -0.49 -1.66 -6.61
N HIS A 83 -1.03 -2.20 -7.71
CA HIS A 83 -1.97 -1.47 -8.56
C HIS A 83 -3.40 -1.73 -8.12
N VAL A 84 -4.11 -0.66 -7.73
CA VAL A 84 -5.55 -0.66 -7.53
C VAL A 84 -6.20 -0.34 -8.87
N LYS A 85 -7.01 -1.26 -9.39
CA LYS A 85 -7.64 -1.09 -10.72
C LYS A 85 -8.64 0.06 -10.66
N ILE A 86 -8.69 0.85 -11.73
CA ILE A 86 -9.69 1.90 -11.93
C ILE A 86 -10.32 1.77 -13.31
N ILE A 87 -11.50 2.36 -13.48
CA ILE A 87 -12.02 2.63 -14.82
C ILE A 87 -11.17 3.73 -15.44
N SER A 88 -11.01 3.69 -16.78
CA SER A 88 -10.35 4.78 -17.50
C SER A 88 -10.93 6.13 -17.05
N PRO A 89 -10.10 7.07 -16.59
CA PRO A 89 -10.60 8.38 -16.18
C PRO A 89 -11.07 9.22 -17.38
N GLY A 90 -10.83 8.76 -18.62
CA GLY A 90 -11.13 9.51 -19.83
C GLY A 90 -10.24 10.75 -20.01
N GLY A 91 -10.43 11.45 -21.13
CA GLY A 91 -9.69 12.67 -21.46
C GLY A 91 -8.22 12.43 -21.85
N ALA A 92 -7.51 13.53 -22.09
CA ALA A 92 -6.14 13.52 -22.64
C ALA A 92 -5.10 12.84 -21.73
N ASN A 93 -5.38 12.77 -20.42
CA ASN A 93 -4.45 12.28 -19.41
C ASN A 93 -4.69 10.82 -18.99
N ALA A 94 -5.63 10.11 -19.63
CA ALA A 94 -5.98 8.75 -19.24
C ALA A 94 -4.79 7.79 -19.30
N GLU A 95 -3.90 7.97 -20.27
CA GLU A 95 -2.73 7.10 -20.47
C GLU A 95 -1.73 7.14 -19.31
N TYR A 96 -1.68 8.23 -18.51
CA TYR A 96 -0.87 8.24 -17.28
C TYR A 96 -1.32 7.20 -16.25
N PHE A 97 -2.58 6.79 -16.30
CA PHE A 97 -3.10 5.78 -15.39
C PHE A 97 -2.89 4.36 -15.91
N ARG A 98 -2.47 4.19 -17.18
CA ARG A 98 -2.22 2.86 -17.76
C ARG A 98 -0.91 2.31 -17.22
N ASN A 99 -0.97 1.15 -16.57
CA ASN A 99 0.21 0.46 -16.09
C ASN A 99 0.85 -0.41 -17.19
N ARG A 100 2.00 -1.00 -16.86
CA ARG A 100 2.75 -1.89 -17.76
C ARG A 100 2.00 -3.16 -18.19
N LYS A 101 0.92 -3.53 -17.48
CA LYS A 101 0.04 -4.66 -17.80
C LYS A 101 -1.15 -4.25 -18.68
N GLY A 102 -1.19 -2.99 -19.14
CA GLY A 102 -2.17 -2.50 -20.12
C GLY A 102 -3.50 -2.03 -19.55
N TYR A 103 -3.71 -2.06 -18.22
CA TYR A 103 -4.96 -1.60 -17.58
C TYR A 103 -4.76 -0.31 -16.77
N PHE A 104 -5.84 0.45 -16.57
CA PHE A 104 -5.82 1.68 -15.79
C PHE A 104 -5.81 1.38 -14.29
N SER A 105 -4.93 2.05 -13.55
CA SER A 105 -4.77 1.85 -12.10
C SER A 105 -4.21 3.07 -11.38
N ILE A 106 -4.38 3.09 -10.07
CA ILE A 106 -3.58 3.88 -9.13
C ILE A 106 -2.45 2.98 -8.64
N ASN A 107 -1.20 3.46 -8.72
CA ASN A 107 -0.06 2.79 -8.12
C ASN A 107 0.02 3.20 -6.63
N VAL A 108 -0.04 2.20 -5.75
CA VAL A 108 -0.08 2.38 -4.29
C VAL A 108 1.17 1.75 -3.68
N GLN A 109 2.02 2.58 -3.08
CA GLN A 109 3.17 2.10 -2.30
C GLN A 109 2.76 1.80 -0.88
N VAL A 110 3.24 0.68 -0.34
CA VAL A 110 3.00 0.25 1.04
C VAL A 110 4.30 -0.21 1.68
N VAL A 111 4.48 0.15 2.94
CA VAL A 111 5.46 -0.49 3.83
C VAL A 111 4.69 -1.42 4.78
N ALA A 112 5.03 -2.70 4.77
CA ALA A 112 4.46 -3.71 5.63
C ALA A 112 5.46 -4.14 6.71
N ASP A 113 4.93 -4.47 7.89
CA ASP A 113 5.69 -5.13 8.96
C ASP A 113 5.54 -6.67 8.89
N PRO A 114 6.24 -7.43 9.76
CA PRO A 114 6.19 -8.89 9.71
C PRO A 114 4.84 -9.47 10.19
N ASN A 115 4.00 -8.66 10.85
CA ASN A 115 2.64 -9.03 11.25
C ASN A 115 1.59 -8.71 10.17
N LEU A 116 2.01 -8.29 8.97
CA LEU A 116 1.13 -7.83 7.89
C LEU A 116 0.37 -6.54 8.23
N LEU A 117 0.90 -5.68 9.10
CA LEU A 117 0.36 -4.35 9.34
C LEU A 117 0.91 -3.36 8.31
N ILE A 118 0.05 -2.47 7.81
CA ILE A 118 0.43 -1.34 6.98
C ILE A 118 1.07 -0.30 7.90
N ARG A 119 2.36 -0.01 7.71
CA ARG A 119 3.12 0.98 8.49
C ARG A 119 3.28 2.32 7.77
N ASN A 120 3.20 2.28 6.45
CA ASN A 120 3.15 3.48 5.62
C ASN A 120 2.39 3.17 4.32
N ILE A 121 1.69 4.16 3.78
CA ILE A 121 0.95 4.04 2.53
C ILE A 121 1.00 5.34 1.71
N VAL A 122 1.19 5.22 0.40
CA VAL A 122 1.07 6.32 -0.56
C VAL A 122 0.19 5.87 -1.72
N ALA A 123 -1.04 6.39 -1.80
CA ALA A 123 -2.08 5.90 -2.72
C ALA A 123 -2.56 6.95 -3.74
N ARG A 124 -1.66 7.82 -4.21
CA ARG A 124 -2.00 8.99 -5.05
C ARG A 124 -1.35 9.02 -6.45
N TRP A 125 -0.65 7.95 -6.85
CA TRP A 125 0.15 7.98 -8.06
C TRP A 125 -0.54 7.30 -9.24
N PRO A 126 -0.45 7.86 -10.46
CA PRO A 126 -0.96 7.19 -11.66
C PRO A 126 -0.27 5.84 -11.91
N GLY A 127 -0.98 4.90 -12.52
CA GLY A 127 -0.51 3.54 -12.78
C GLY A 127 0.74 3.42 -13.65
N SER A 128 1.09 4.43 -14.44
CA SER A 128 2.35 4.45 -15.21
C SER A 128 3.58 4.83 -14.37
N THR A 129 3.37 5.32 -13.13
CA THR A 129 4.45 5.82 -12.27
C THR A 129 5.34 4.68 -11.79
N HIS A 130 6.66 4.86 -11.91
CA HIS A 130 7.66 3.93 -11.37
C HIS A 130 7.71 3.96 -9.84
N ASP A 131 7.92 2.82 -9.22
CA ASP A 131 7.95 2.66 -7.76
C ASP A 131 9.02 3.53 -7.08
N GLN A 132 10.19 3.66 -7.73
CA GLN A 132 11.25 4.57 -7.29
C GLN A 132 10.79 6.04 -7.26
N THR A 133 9.95 6.47 -8.19
CA THR A 133 9.41 7.84 -8.22
C THR A 133 8.47 8.08 -7.04
N ILE A 134 7.67 7.07 -6.67
CA ILE A 134 6.78 7.15 -5.51
C ILE A 134 7.60 7.28 -4.22
N LEU A 135 8.63 6.43 -4.06
CA LEU A 135 9.55 6.50 -2.92
C LEU A 135 10.23 7.89 -2.84
N ASN A 136 10.67 8.43 -3.98
CA ASN A 136 11.33 9.73 -4.02
C ASN A 136 10.44 10.88 -3.52
N ASN A 137 9.12 10.72 -3.59
CA ASN A 137 8.10 11.70 -3.20
C ASN A 137 7.24 11.23 -2.01
N SER A 138 7.81 10.35 -1.17
CA SER A 138 7.17 9.80 0.02
C SER A 138 7.76 10.41 1.30
N SER A 139 6.96 10.55 2.35
CA SER A 139 7.45 11.00 3.67
C SER A 139 8.38 9.97 4.31
N ILE A 140 8.24 8.69 3.97
CA ILE A 140 9.10 7.63 4.51
C ILE A 140 10.56 7.82 4.09
N LYS A 141 10.82 8.22 2.84
CA LYS A 141 12.18 8.58 2.39
C LYS A 141 12.80 9.66 3.27
N ALA A 142 12.06 10.76 3.51
CA ALA A 142 12.54 11.86 4.33
C ALA A 142 12.83 11.43 5.77
N GLN A 143 11.99 10.56 6.35
CA GLN A 143 12.20 10.03 7.69
C GLN A 143 13.50 9.21 7.81
N PHE A 144 13.81 8.36 6.83
CA PHE A 144 15.07 7.62 6.80
C PHE A 144 16.28 8.51 6.54
N GLU A 145 16.18 9.47 5.63
CA GLU A 145 17.28 10.41 5.32
C GLU A 145 17.60 11.35 6.50
N ASN A 146 16.60 11.66 7.33
CA ASN A 146 16.76 12.40 8.58
C ASN A 146 17.20 11.53 9.76
N ASN A 147 17.64 10.28 9.53
CA ASN A 147 18.10 9.34 10.56
C ASN A 147 17.07 9.03 11.68
N ARG A 148 15.76 9.17 11.41
CA ARG A 148 14.70 8.88 12.41
C ARG A 148 14.78 7.47 12.97
N PHE A 149 15.24 6.51 12.16
CA PHE A 149 15.28 5.09 12.52
C PHE A 149 16.70 4.57 12.79
N GLY A 150 17.68 5.46 12.96
CA GLY A 150 19.08 5.10 13.21
C GLY A 150 19.66 4.17 12.14
N ASN A 151 20.15 3.00 12.55
CA ASN A 151 20.77 2.01 11.66
C ASN A 151 19.78 1.01 11.02
N SER A 152 18.48 1.28 11.11
CA SER A 152 17.44 0.39 10.59
C SER A 152 17.34 0.47 9.06
N VAL A 153 16.87 -0.61 8.45
CA VAL A 153 16.72 -0.71 6.99
C VAL A 153 15.31 -1.18 6.60
N MET A 154 14.92 -0.91 5.36
CA MET A 154 13.79 -1.53 4.69
C MET A 154 14.27 -2.50 3.61
N LEU A 155 13.42 -3.45 3.25
CA LEU A 155 13.64 -4.36 2.13
C LEU A 155 12.73 -3.97 0.96
N GLY A 156 13.32 -3.76 -0.22
CA GLY A 156 12.61 -3.48 -1.47
C GLY A 156 12.83 -4.56 -2.51
N ASP A 157 12.07 -4.53 -3.59
CA ASP A 157 12.33 -5.36 -4.77
C ASP A 157 13.42 -4.73 -5.67
N SER A 158 13.68 -5.33 -6.83
CA SER A 158 14.65 -4.81 -7.81
C SER A 158 14.18 -3.55 -8.55
N GLY A 159 12.92 -3.13 -8.37
CA GLY A 159 12.39 -1.88 -8.92
C GLY A 159 12.90 -0.63 -8.20
N TYR A 160 13.47 -0.80 -7.01
CA TYR A 160 14.09 0.26 -6.23
C TYR A 160 15.61 0.30 -6.42
N ALA A 161 16.18 1.49 -6.29
CA ALA A 161 17.62 1.68 -6.18
C ALA A 161 18.10 1.32 -4.77
N LEU A 162 19.25 0.63 -4.69
CA LEU A 162 19.91 0.33 -3.42
C LEU A 162 20.28 1.63 -2.68
N LYS A 163 19.98 1.70 -1.38
CA LYS A 163 20.34 2.83 -0.50
C LYS A 163 20.84 2.31 0.85
N LYS A 164 21.43 3.19 1.65
CA LYS A 164 21.87 2.87 3.02
C LYS A 164 20.75 2.31 3.91
N TYR A 165 19.52 2.73 3.65
CA TYR A 165 18.32 2.35 4.40
C TYR A 165 17.34 1.50 3.60
N LEU A 166 17.62 1.17 2.33
CA LEU A 166 16.74 0.37 1.48
C LEU A 166 17.57 -0.67 0.74
N ILE A 167 17.40 -1.92 1.14
CA ILE A 167 18.17 -3.05 0.62
C ILE A 167 17.35 -3.80 -0.41
N THR A 168 17.93 -3.94 -1.60
CA THR A 168 17.36 -4.64 -2.74
C THR A 168 18.17 -5.92 -3.02
N PRO A 169 17.58 -6.93 -3.67
CA PRO A 169 18.29 -8.16 -4.00
C PRO A 169 19.47 -7.90 -4.94
N ILE A 170 20.52 -8.70 -4.81
CA ILE A 170 21.68 -8.71 -5.70
C ILE A 170 21.23 -9.20 -7.08
N VAL A 171 21.53 -8.42 -8.12
CA VAL A 171 21.23 -8.77 -9.51
C VAL A 171 22.24 -9.81 -9.99
N ASN A 172 21.75 -10.92 -10.56
CA ASN A 172 22.57 -12.03 -11.07
C ASN A 172 23.55 -12.60 -10.03
N PRO A 173 23.07 -13.22 -8.93
CA PRO A 173 23.93 -13.82 -7.92
C PRO A 173 24.74 -14.99 -8.53
N THR A 174 26.06 -14.92 -8.42
CA THR A 174 27.00 -15.91 -8.96
C THR A 174 27.61 -16.80 -7.89
N THR A 175 27.71 -16.29 -6.66
CA THR A 175 28.27 -17.02 -5.52
C THR A 175 27.20 -17.57 -4.59
N GLU A 176 27.51 -18.61 -3.83
CA GLU A 176 26.60 -19.18 -2.82
C GLU A 176 26.22 -18.14 -1.75
N VAL A 177 27.17 -17.27 -1.36
CA VAL A 177 26.92 -16.21 -0.38
C VAL A 177 25.88 -15.20 -0.90
N GLU A 178 25.96 -14.82 -2.18
CA GLU A 178 24.97 -13.92 -2.81
C GLU A 178 23.59 -14.58 -2.92
N GLN A 179 23.56 -15.90 -3.18
CA GLN A 179 22.31 -16.67 -3.23
C GLN A 179 21.65 -16.74 -1.84
N VAL A 180 22.42 -17.03 -0.79
CA VAL A 180 21.93 -17.05 0.60
C VAL A 180 21.45 -15.67 1.04
N PHE A 181 22.19 -14.62 0.67
CA PHE A 181 21.77 -13.24 0.92
C PHE A 181 20.42 -12.93 0.25
N ASN A 182 20.28 -13.25 -1.04
CA ASN A 182 19.03 -13.04 -1.78
C ASN A 182 17.89 -13.87 -1.21
N GLU A 183 18.11 -15.13 -0.84
CA GLU A 183 17.10 -15.97 -0.21
C GLU A 183 16.59 -15.33 1.09
N SER A 184 17.51 -14.90 1.95
CA SER A 184 17.19 -14.20 3.20
C SER A 184 16.40 -12.92 2.94
N GLN A 185 16.85 -12.10 1.99
CA GLN A 185 16.19 -10.85 1.61
C GLN A 185 14.77 -11.08 1.08
N ILE A 186 14.59 -12.03 0.15
CA ILE A 186 13.31 -12.36 -0.47
C ILE A 186 12.33 -12.86 0.58
N ARG A 187 12.76 -13.78 1.45
CA ARG A 187 11.91 -14.33 2.52
C ARG A 187 11.52 -13.28 3.54
N SER A 188 12.44 -12.41 3.93
CA SER A 188 12.14 -11.30 4.84
C SER A 188 11.28 -10.19 4.19
N ARG A 189 11.29 -10.05 2.86
CA ARG A 189 10.40 -9.14 2.11
C ARG A 189 8.97 -9.67 1.95
N ASN A 190 8.80 -11.00 1.92
CA ASN A 190 7.51 -11.69 1.71
C ASN A 190 6.29 -11.16 2.52
N PRO A 191 6.41 -10.59 3.75
CA PRO A 191 5.26 -9.99 4.43
C PRO A 191 4.48 -8.95 3.59
N VAL A 192 5.14 -8.12 2.79
CA VAL A 192 4.44 -7.14 1.94
C VAL A 192 3.64 -7.80 0.81
N GLU A 193 4.17 -8.87 0.22
CA GLU A 193 3.48 -9.63 -0.82
C GLU A 193 2.28 -10.39 -0.24
N ARG A 194 2.45 -10.99 0.94
CA ARG A 194 1.37 -11.65 1.68
C ARG A 194 0.26 -10.67 2.05
N LEU A 195 0.63 -9.46 2.50
CA LEU A 195 -0.32 -8.39 2.76
C LEU A 195 -1.12 -8.05 1.49
N PHE A 196 -0.47 -7.89 0.34
CA PHE A 196 -1.18 -7.67 -0.92
C PHE A 196 -2.10 -8.83 -1.29
N GLY A 197 -1.70 -10.07 -1.03
CA GLY A 197 -2.55 -11.25 -1.19
C GLY A 197 -3.81 -11.17 -0.32
N VAL A 198 -3.71 -10.68 0.92
CA VAL A 198 -4.85 -10.45 1.82
C VAL A 198 -5.73 -9.30 1.30
N LEU A 199 -5.14 -8.16 0.94
CA LEU A 199 -5.88 -6.99 0.48
C LEU A 199 -6.65 -7.28 -0.83
N LYS A 200 -6.06 -8.02 -1.76
CA LYS A 200 -6.70 -8.36 -3.04
C LYS A 200 -7.90 -9.32 -2.91
N ARG A 201 -8.15 -9.88 -1.72
CA ARG A 201 -9.40 -10.60 -1.41
C ARG A 201 -10.60 -9.68 -1.32
N PHE A 202 -10.39 -8.38 -1.10
CA PHE A 202 -11.45 -7.37 -1.17
C PHE A 202 -11.66 -6.97 -2.63
N PRO A 203 -12.75 -7.41 -3.28
CA PRO A 203 -12.92 -7.23 -4.72
C PRO A 203 -12.99 -5.75 -5.12
N VAL A 204 -13.33 -4.84 -4.20
CA VAL A 204 -13.30 -3.40 -4.43
C VAL A 204 -11.92 -2.88 -4.90
N LEU A 205 -10.83 -3.53 -4.49
CA LEU A 205 -9.46 -3.15 -4.89
C LEU A 205 -9.07 -3.73 -6.27
N SER A 206 -9.82 -4.73 -6.75
CA SER A 206 -9.49 -5.52 -7.94
C SER A 206 -10.46 -5.28 -9.12
N LEU A 207 -11.71 -4.90 -8.85
CA LEU A 207 -12.79 -4.83 -9.84
C LEU A 207 -12.85 -3.50 -10.61
N GLY A 208 -12.05 -2.50 -10.24
CA GLY A 208 -12.07 -1.19 -10.90
C GLY A 208 -12.97 -0.22 -10.16
N MET A 209 -12.39 0.68 -9.38
CA MET A 209 -13.16 1.77 -8.77
C MET A 209 -13.55 2.80 -9.85
N ILE A 210 -14.83 3.21 -9.87
CA ILE A 210 -15.28 4.36 -10.64
C ILE A 210 -14.77 5.61 -9.93
N ILE A 211 -13.77 6.27 -10.49
CA ILE A 211 -13.37 7.62 -10.08
C ILE A 211 -14.21 8.58 -10.93
N SER A 212 -15.25 9.18 -10.35
CA SER A 212 -15.95 10.29 -10.99
C SER A 212 -15.02 11.50 -11.07
N GLY A 213 -14.94 12.13 -12.24
CA GLY A 213 -13.92 13.14 -12.61
C GLY A 213 -13.76 14.36 -11.69
N ASP A 214 -14.72 14.65 -10.81
CA ASP A 214 -14.61 15.74 -9.82
C ASP A 214 -13.90 15.32 -8.52
N SER A 215 -13.50 14.04 -8.41
CA SER A 215 -13.04 13.42 -7.15
C SER A 215 -11.55 13.02 -7.16
N THR A 216 -10.84 13.22 -8.27
CA THR A 216 -9.40 12.97 -8.34
C THR A 216 -8.63 13.78 -7.30
N ASP A 217 -9.08 15.00 -7.02
CA ASP A 217 -8.49 15.83 -5.98
C ASP A 217 -8.94 15.40 -4.58
N SER A 218 -10.16 14.90 -4.42
CA SER A 218 -10.73 14.61 -3.08
C SER A 218 -10.19 13.31 -2.45
N TYR A 219 -9.88 12.29 -3.24
CA TYR A 219 -9.21 11.08 -2.72
C TYR A 219 -7.69 11.27 -2.60
N CYS A 220 -7.07 12.03 -3.51
CA CYS A 220 -5.64 12.37 -3.41
C CYS A 220 -5.32 13.31 -2.24
N SER A 221 -6.24 14.20 -1.88
CA SER A 221 -6.06 15.16 -0.76
C SER A 221 -6.22 14.54 0.64
N MET A 222 -6.78 13.35 0.76
CA MET A 222 -6.88 12.67 2.07
C MET A 222 -5.58 12.00 2.51
N CYS A 223 -4.62 11.78 1.59
CA CYS A 223 -3.29 11.26 1.92
C CYS A 223 -2.18 12.35 1.89
N SER A 224 -2.54 13.62 1.81
CA SER A 224 -1.59 14.76 1.77
C SER A 224 -1.36 15.43 3.14
N SER A 225 -1.70 14.74 4.23
CA SER A 225 -1.45 15.21 5.60
C SER A 225 -0.74 14.15 6.43
N SER A 226 0.45 13.70 5.99
CA SER A 226 1.45 12.98 6.81
C SER A 226 2.84 12.92 6.18
#